data_AF-A0A832SYR7-F1
#
_entry.id   AF-A0A832SYR7-F1
#
_cell.length_a   1.000
_cell.length_b   1.000
_cell.length_c   1.000
_cell.angle_alpha   90.00
_cell.angle_beta   90.00
_cell.angle_gamma   90.00
#
_symmetry.space_group_name_H-M   'P 1'
#
loop_
_entity.id
_entity.type
_entity.pdbx_description
1 polymer ?
#
loop_
_entity_poly.entity_id
_entity_poly.type
_entity_poly.pdbx_seq_one_letter_code
_entity_poly.pdbx_strand_id
1 'polypeptide(L)'
;MTKSLVIYYSRAGENYVNGEIVDLPVGNTQIIVDYIKELTGADTFQVETVEEYPADYMETTEVAQEEQDRNARPELKEELTDISEYDVIYIASPNWWGTLPMALFTQLEKLDFTGKTVKTVITHEGSGLGSSMKDVKKLCQGADIEKGLAIHGAEVKNSKSNVERWI
;
A
#
# COMPACT_ATOMS: atom_id res chain seq x y z
N MET A 1 -17.35 14.91 11.87
CA MET A 1 -16.44 13.83 12.31
C MET A 1 -15.52 13.58 11.13
N THR A 2 -14.22 13.48 11.34
CA THR A 2 -13.24 13.24 10.28
C THR A 2 -13.46 11.85 9.68
N LYS A 3 -13.75 11.74 8.38
CA LYS A 3 -13.93 10.45 7.72
C LYS A 3 -12.61 10.00 7.10
N SER A 4 -12.23 8.74 7.29
CA SER A 4 -10.95 8.20 6.82
C SER A 4 -11.14 7.00 5.89
N LEU A 5 -10.23 6.86 4.92
CA LEU A 5 -10.17 5.73 3.99
C LEU A 5 -8.75 5.16 3.94
N VAL A 6 -8.61 3.85 3.88
CA VAL A 6 -7.35 3.16 3.57
C VAL A 6 -7.42 2.59 2.17
N ILE A 7 -6.61 3.11 1.25
CA ILE A 7 -6.38 2.55 -0.09
C ILE A 7 -5.11 1.71 -0.02
N TYR A 8 -5.18 0.43 -0.36
CA TYR A 8 -4.04 -0.45 -0.15
C TYR A 8 -3.91 -1.58 -1.15
N TYR A 9 -2.68 -2.09 -1.28
CA TYR A 9 -2.40 -3.36 -1.93
C TYR A 9 -1.80 -4.31 -0.89
N SER A 10 -2.20 -5.58 -0.89
CA SER A 10 -1.65 -6.61 -0.02
C SER A 10 -1.76 -7.97 -0.71
N ARG A 11 -0.72 -8.80 -0.57
CA ARG A 11 -0.66 -10.15 -1.15
C ARG A 11 -0.43 -11.18 -0.06
N ALA A 12 -1.36 -12.11 0.10
CA ALA A 12 -1.17 -13.36 0.85
C ALA A 12 -0.45 -14.39 -0.03
N GLY A 13 -0.12 -15.56 0.50
CA GLY A 13 0.67 -16.57 -0.20
C GLY A 13 2.18 -16.39 0.00
N GLU A 14 2.98 -16.89 -0.94
CA GLU A 14 4.43 -16.87 -0.84
C GLU A 14 5.02 -15.45 -0.81
N ASN A 15 5.66 -15.06 0.28
CA ASN A 15 6.33 -13.77 0.41
C ASN A 15 7.72 -13.96 1.02
N TYR A 16 8.66 -13.11 0.62
CA TYR A 16 9.94 -13.03 1.31
C TYR A 16 9.76 -12.40 2.69
N VAL A 17 10.26 -13.07 3.73
CA VAL A 17 10.23 -12.64 5.12
C VAL A 17 11.55 -13.05 5.77
N ASN A 18 12.34 -12.05 6.18
CA ASN A 18 13.57 -12.23 6.96
C ASN A 18 14.56 -13.28 6.41
N GLY A 19 14.80 -13.29 5.09
CA GLY A 19 15.75 -14.20 4.46
C GLY A 19 15.14 -15.41 3.76
N GLU A 20 13.84 -15.67 3.97
CA GLU A 20 13.20 -16.89 3.51
C GLU A 20 11.88 -16.59 2.80
N ILE A 21 11.51 -17.41 1.80
CA ILE A 21 10.18 -17.39 1.20
C ILE A 21 9.26 -18.21 2.11
N VAL A 22 8.17 -17.59 2.58
CA VAL A 22 7.20 -18.22 3.46
C VAL A 22 5.78 -18.03 2.91
N ASP A 23 4.93 -19.02 3.14
CA ASP A 23 3.51 -18.93 2.79
C ASP A 23 2.73 -18.18 3.89
N LEU A 24 2.25 -16.97 3.57
CA LEU A 24 1.52 -16.12 4.50
C LEU A 24 0.00 -16.32 4.34
N PRO A 25 -0.73 -16.73 5.40
CA PRO A 25 -2.19 -16.83 5.32
C PRO A 25 -2.86 -15.45 5.17
N VAL A 26 -2.18 -14.39 5.59
CA VAL A 26 -2.61 -12.99 5.47
C VAL A 26 -1.38 -12.16 5.09
N GLY A 27 -1.50 -11.31 4.08
CA GLY A 27 -0.40 -10.43 3.66
C GLY A 27 0.01 -9.44 4.74
N ASN A 28 1.30 -9.14 4.83
CA ASN A 28 1.85 -8.27 5.86
C ASN A 28 1.20 -6.88 5.89
N THR A 29 0.91 -6.30 4.72
CA THR A 29 0.25 -5.00 4.61
C THR A 29 -1.19 -5.04 5.13
N GLN A 30 -1.94 -6.12 4.89
CA GLN A 30 -3.31 -6.30 5.41
C GLN A 30 -3.34 -6.16 6.94
N ILE A 31 -2.37 -6.76 7.64
CA ILE A 31 -2.30 -6.70 9.10
C ILE A 31 -2.21 -5.24 9.58
N ILE A 32 -1.46 -4.39 8.85
CA ILE A 32 -1.35 -2.96 9.16
C ILE A 32 -2.64 -2.22 8.86
N VAL A 33 -3.30 -2.53 7.75
CA VAL A 33 -4.62 -1.97 7.40
C VAL A 33 -5.65 -2.29 8.48
N ASP A 34 -5.65 -3.50 9.01
CA ASP A 34 -6.55 -3.91 10.09
C ASP A 34 -6.31 -3.09 11.37
N TYR A 35 -5.06 -2.79 11.71
CA TYR A 35 -4.75 -1.89 12.83
C TYR A 35 -5.22 -0.45 12.58
N ILE A 36 -5.00 0.09 11.38
CA ILE A 36 -5.48 1.43 11.04
C ILE A 36 -7.00 1.48 11.15
N LYS A 37 -7.71 0.48 10.60
CA LYS A 37 -9.16 0.37 10.67
C LYS A 37 -9.65 0.28 12.12
N GLU A 38 -9.01 -0.52 12.95
CA GLU A 38 -9.37 -0.64 14.38
C GLU A 38 -9.21 0.70 15.13
N LEU A 39 -8.11 1.43 14.86
CA LEU A 39 -7.77 2.67 15.57
C LEU A 39 -8.59 3.88 15.10
N THR A 40 -9.01 3.90 13.84
CA THR A 40 -9.61 5.10 13.21
C THR A 40 -11.06 4.91 12.79
N GLY A 41 -11.53 3.66 12.67
CA GLY A 41 -12.81 3.35 12.02
C GLY A 41 -12.80 3.62 10.51
N ALA A 42 -11.63 3.71 9.87
CA ALA A 42 -11.51 3.98 8.44
C ALA A 42 -12.22 2.91 7.59
N ASP A 43 -12.83 3.38 6.49
CA ASP A 43 -13.21 2.51 5.39
C ASP A 43 -11.95 1.94 4.72
N THR A 44 -12.09 0.85 3.96
CA THR A 44 -10.95 0.19 3.31
C THR A 44 -11.28 -0.15 1.86
N PHE A 45 -10.35 0.14 0.96
CA PHE A 45 -10.39 -0.24 -0.44
C PHE A 45 -9.11 -0.99 -0.82
N GLN A 46 -9.24 -2.29 -1.11
CA GLN A 46 -8.14 -3.12 -1.57
C GLN A 46 -8.03 -3.00 -3.10
N VAL A 47 -6.84 -2.66 -3.57
CA VAL A 47 -6.52 -2.64 -4.99
C VAL A 47 -6.17 -4.05 -5.44
N GLU A 48 -6.95 -4.58 -6.37
CA GLU A 48 -6.75 -5.90 -6.97
C GLU A 48 -6.70 -5.78 -8.50
N THR A 49 -5.77 -6.50 -9.13
CA THR A 49 -5.62 -6.55 -10.60
C THR A 49 -6.53 -7.59 -11.21
N VAL A 50 -7.00 -7.36 -12.45
CA VAL A 50 -7.78 -8.35 -13.21
C VAL A 50 -6.92 -9.58 -13.50
N GLU A 51 -5.70 -9.36 -13.99
CA GLU A 51 -4.68 -10.40 -14.11
C GLU A 51 -4.00 -10.56 -12.76
N GLU A 52 -4.23 -11.69 -12.09
CA GLU A 52 -3.65 -11.96 -10.78
C GLU A 52 -2.14 -12.19 -10.92
N TYR A 53 -1.37 -11.64 -9.99
CA TYR A 53 0.05 -11.93 -9.90
C TYR A 53 0.26 -13.43 -9.60
N PRO A 54 1.35 -14.04 -10.11
CA PRO A 54 1.67 -15.44 -9.86
C PRO A 54 1.65 -15.82 -8.37
N ALA A 55 1.41 -17.10 -8.07
CA ALA A 55 1.50 -17.59 -6.69
C ALA A 55 2.95 -17.72 -6.21
N ASP A 56 3.86 -18.12 -7.12
CA ASP A 56 5.29 -18.20 -6.85
C ASP A 56 5.87 -16.80 -6.59
N TYR A 57 6.68 -16.70 -5.54
CA TYR A 57 7.27 -15.42 -5.16
C TYR A 57 8.22 -14.88 -6.25
N MET A 58 9.10 -15.72 -6.80
CA MET A 58 10.10 -15.28 -7.78
C MET A 58 9.42 -14.81 -9.07
N GLU A 59 8.46 -15.57 -9.58
CA GLU A 59 7.67 -15.18 -10.76
C GLU A 59 6.93 -13.86 -10.53
N THR A 60 6.37 -13.66 -9.32
CA THR A 60 5.75 -12.39 -8.96
C THR A 60 6.75 -11.23 -9.00
N THR A 61 7.96 -11.43 -8.49
CA THR A 61 8.99 -10.38 -8.54
C THR A 61 9.39 -10.02 -9.97
N GLU A 62 9.44 -10.98 -10.88
CA GLU A 62 9.75 -10.74 -12.30
C GLU A 62 8.63 -9.92 -12.96
N VAL A 63 7.36 -10.31 -12.79
CA VAL A 63 6.22 -9.55 -13.33
C VAL A 63 6.19 -8.12 -12.77
N ALA A 64 6.37 -7.97 -11.45
CA ALA A 64 6.40 -6.65 -10.82
C ALA A 64 7.55 -5.77 -11.33
N GLN A 65 8.71 -6.36 -11.66
CA GLN A 65 9.83 -5.63 -12.24
C GLN A 65 9.53 -5.19 -13.67
N GLU A 66 8.98 -6.09 -14.50
CA GLU A 66 8.61 -5.78 -15.88
C GLU A 66 7.55 -4.67 -15.96
N GLU A 67 6.56 -4.71 -15.07
CA GLU A 67 5.56 -3.65 -14.93
C GLU A 67 6.22 -2.29 -14.59
N GLN A 68 7.13 -2.27 -13.62
CA GLN A 68 7.84 -1.06 -13.22
C GLN A 68 8.69 -0.50 -14.37
N ASP A 69 9.48 -1.35 -15.04
CA ASP A 69 10.36 -0.96 -16.14
C ASP A 69 9.58 -0.37 -17.32
N ARG A 70 8.38 -0.89 -17.57
CA ARG A 70 7.48 -0.41 -18.62
C ARG A 70 6.58 0.74 -18.19
N ASN A 71 6.63 1.15 -16.92
CA ASN A 71 5.68 2.08 -16.31
C ASN A 71 4.22 1.67 -16.61
N ALA A 72 3.91 0.38 -16.41
CA ALA A 72 2.61 -0.19 -16.69
C ALA A 72 1.51 0.37 -15.77
N ARG A 73 0.26 0.29 -16.21
CA ARG A 73 -0.94 0.56 -15.41
C ARG A 73 -1.86 -0.67 -15.51
N PRO A 74 -1.62 -1.71 -14.69
CA PRO A 74 -2.42 -2.93 -14.72
C PRO A 74 -3.91 -2.61 -14.53
N GLU A 75 -4.77 -3.32 -15.25
CA GLU A 75 -6.22 -3.20 -15.12
C GLU A 75 -6.68 -3.70 -13.74
N LEU A 76 -7.60 -2.97 -13.11
CA LEU A 76 -8.09 -3.27 -11.76
C LEU A 76 -9.45 -3.96 -11.82
N LYS A 77 -9.69 -4.92 -10.91
CA LYS A 77 -11.00 -5.60 -10.80
C LYS A 77 -12.12 -4.62 -10.49
N GLU A 78 -11.82 -3.69 -9.59
CA GLU A 78 -12.71 -2.60 -9.20
C GLU A 78 -11.90 -1.29 -9.14
N GLU A 79 -12.59 -0.18 -9.39
CA GLU A 79 -11.98 1.14 -9.37
C GLU A 79 -12.69 2.03 -8.37
N LEU A 80 -11.93 2.60 -7.45
CA LEU A 80 -12.40 3.71 -6.63
C LEU A 80 -12.35 4.99 -7.48
N THR A 81 -13.47 5.68 -7.60
CA THR A 81 -13.62 6.85 -8.50
C THR A 81 -13.87 8.15 -7.77
N ASP A 82 -14.28 8.12 -6.51
CA ASP A 82 -14.51 9.30 -5.69
C ASP A 82 -14.04 9.08 -4.26
N ILE A 83 -13.35 10.09 -3.72
CA ILE A 83 -12.91 10.16 -2.32
C ILE A 83 -13.31 11.49 -1.66
N SER A 84 -14.24 12.23 -2.28
CA SER A 84 -14.67 13.58 -1.88
C SER A 84 -15.14 13.63 -0.42
N GLU A 85 -15.79 12.58 0.08
CA GLU A 85 -16.31 12.49 1.45
C GLU A 85 -15.26 12.19 2.54
N TYR A 86 -14.03 11.83 2.16
CA TYR A 86 -12.97 11.49 3.10
C TYR A 86 -12.04 12.68 3.35
N ASP A 87 -11.65 12.91 4.60
CA ASP A 87 -10.69 13.96 4.95
C ASP A 87 -9.25 13.42 4.97
N VAL A 88 -9.08 12.18 5.45
CA VAL A 88 -7.78 11.51 5.61
C VAL A 88 -7.73 10.26 4.75
N ILE A 89 -6.70 10.17 3.92
CA ILE A 89 -6.42 8.98 3.10
C ILE A 89 -5.13 8.31 3.59
N TYR A 90 -5.25 7.07 4.01
CA TYR A 90 -4.12 6.21 4.27
C TYR A 90 -3.76 5.43 2.99
N ILE A 91 -2.49 5.43 2.61
CA ILE A 91 -1.97 4.58 1.54
C ILE A 91 -1.11 3.50 2.19
N ALA A 92 -1.55 2.24 2.11
CA ALA A 92 -0.79 1.12 2.67
C ALA A 92 -0.30 0.18 1.57
N SER A 93 0.99 -0.18 1.59
CA SER A 93 1.57 -0.96 0.48
C SER A 93 2.74 -1.82 0.94
N PRO A 94 3.00 -2.97 0.30
CA PRO A 94 4.35 -3.55 0.31
C PRO A 94 5.31 -2.66 -0.48
N ASN A 95 6.60 -2.78 -0.19
CA ASN A 95 7.67 -2.24 -1.03
C ASN A 95 8.01 -3.26 -2.13
N TRP A 96 7.70 -2.94 -3.38
CA TRP A 96 8.08 -3.73 -4.54
C TRP A 96 9.12 -2.96 -5.34
N TRP A 97 10.31 -3.55 -5.48
CA TRP A 97 11.43 -2.95 -6.22
C TRP A 97 11.74 -1.48 -5.87
N GLY A 98 11.63 -1.15 -4.58
CA GLY A 98 11.92 0.17 -4.05
C GLY A 98 10.77 1.17 -4.16
N THR A 99 9.59 0.79 -4.66
CA THR A 99 8.42 1.68 -4.82
C THR A 99 7.10 0.96 -4.48
N LEU A 100 5.96 1.57 -4.82
CA LEU A 100 4.62 0.97 -4.75
C LEU A 100 4.41 -0.01 -5.93
N PRO A 101 3.64 -1.10 -5.77
CA PRO A 101 3.14 -1.89 -6.90
C PRO A 101 2.46 -1.01 -7.97
N MET A 102 2.64 -1.30 -9.26
CA MET A 102 2.07 -0.49 -10.35
C MET A 102 0.53 -0.45 -10.32
N ALA A 103 -0.12 -1.46 -9.74
CA ALA A 103 -1.55 -1.45 -9.47
C ALA A 103 -1.99 -0.24 -8.61
N LEU A 104 -1.20 0.16 -7.61
CA LEU A 104 -1.49 1.36 -6.81
C LEU A 104 -1.31 2.64 -7.63
N PHE A 105 -0.37 2.68 -8.58
CA PHE A 105 -0.29 3.81 -9.51
C PHE A 105 -1.57 3.92 -10.34
N THR A 106 -2.09 2.82 -10.89
CA THR A 106 -3.37 2.81 -11.63
C THR A 106 -4.51 3.42 -10.81
N GLN A 107 -4.63 3.02 -9.53
CA GLN A 107 -5.71 3.52 -8.68
C GLN A 107 -5.52 4.98 -8.29
N LEU A 108 -4.32 5.35 -7.82
CA LEU A 108 -4.08 6.67 -7.23
C LEU A 108 -4.11 7.79 -8.29
N GLU A 109 -3.72 7.52 -9.54
CA GLU A 109 -3.75 8.53 -10.63
C GLU A 109 -5.16 9.00 -10.99
N LYS A 110 -6.20 8.25 -10.59
CA LYS A 110 -7.61 8.54 -10.93
C LYS A 110 -8.32 9.44 -9.93
N LEU A 111 -7.69 9.73 -8.80
CA LEU A 111 -8.33 10.37 -7.66
C LEU A 111 -7.88 11.83 -7.49
N ASP A 112 -8.80 12.68 -7.03
CA ASP A 112 -8.48 14.05 -6.63
C ASP A 112 -8.16 14.10 -5.13
N PHE A 113 -6.91 14.44 -4.83
CA PHE A 113 -6.37 14.53 -3.48
C PHE A 113 -6.36 15.96 -2.93
N THR A 114 -6.90 16.94 -3.66
CA THR A 114 -6.89 18.35 -3.27
C THR A 114 -7.54 18.54 -1.90
N GLY A 115 -6.79 19.11 -0.95
CA GLY A 115 -7.27 19.40 0.40
C GLY A 115 -7.39 18.17 1.32
N LYS A 116 -6.97 16.98 0.87
CA LYS A 116 -6.91 15.77 1.72
C LYS A 116 -5.63 15.75 2.55
N THR A 117 -5.64 15.07 3.69
CA THR A 117 -4.42 14.65 4.39
C THR A 117 -4.06 13.24 3.94
N VAL A 118 -2.82 13.00 3.51
CA VAL A 118 -2.36 11.68 3.06
C VAL A 118 -1.26 11.15 3.98
N LYS A 119 -1.48 9.94 4.50
CA LYS A 119 -0.57 9.20 5.38
C LYS A 119 -0.17 7.87 4.72
N THR A 120 1.12 7.65 4.48
CA THR A 120 1.58 6.41 3.80
C THR A 120 2.30 5.46 4.76
N VAL A 121 1.93 4.18 4.74
CA VAL A 121 2.66 3.11 5.44
C VAL A 121 3.16 2.05 4.46
N ILE A 122 4.44 1.70 4.57
CA ILE A 122 5.08 0.71 3.71
C ILE A 122 5.57 -0.47 4.55
N THR A 123 5.16 -1.69 4.18
CA THR A 123 5.76 -2.92 4.71
C THR A 123 6.93 -3.36 3.84
N HIS A 124 8.07 -3.72 4.43
CA HIS A 124 9.30 -4.02 3.68
C HIS A 124 10.17 -5.07 4.37
N GLU A 125 11.16 -5.63 3.66
CA GLU A 125 12.16 -6.57 4.19
C GLU A 125 13.59 -6.01 4.17
N GLY A 126 13.73 -4.68 4.18
CA GLY A 126 15.01 -3.98 4.34
C GLY A 126 15.06 -2.62 3.64
N SER A 127 14.21 -2.42 2.64
CA SER A 127 14.22 -1.21 1.78
C SER A 127 13.68 0.07 2.45
N GLY A 128 13.03 -0.04 3.61
CA GLY A 128 12.34 1.08 4.22
C GLY A 128 11.22 1.63 3.32
N LEU A 129 11.10 2.96 3.28
CA LEU A 129 10.13 3.66 2.43
C LEU A 129 10.50 3.67 0.93
N GLY A 130 11.73 3.31 0.56
CA GLY A 130 12.20 3.41 -0.83
C GLY A 130 11.94 4.79 -1.46
N SER A 131 11.44 4.82 -2.70
CA SER A 131 10.96 6.01 -3.39
C SER A 131 9.47 6.29 -3.15
N SER A 132 8.74 5.46 -2.39
CA SER A 132 7.28 5.52 -2.30
C SER A 132 6.76 6.89 -1.87
N MET A 133 7.45 7.60 -0.97
CA MET A 133 7.03 8.97 -0.59
C MET A 133 7.19 10.00 -1.71
N LYS A 134 8.17 9.82 -2.60
CA LYS A 134 8.32 10.66 -3.80
C LYS A 134 7.19 10.38 -4.78
N ASP A 135 6.79 9.12 -4.90
CA ASP A 135 5.73 8.69 -5.82
C ASP A 135 4.36 9.16 -5.29
N VAL A 136 4.06 8.98 -4.00
CA VAL A 136 2.86 9.54 -3.35
C VAL A 136 2.75 11.05 -3.52
N LYS A 137 3.85 11.81 -3.37
CA LYS A 137 3.83 13.26 -3.62
C LYS A 137 3.47 13.64 -5.06
N LYS A 138 3.78 12.79 -6.05
CA LYS A 138 3.43 13.02 -7.45
C LYS A 138 2.01 12.58 -7.78
N LEU A 139 1.55 11.49 -7.17
CA LEU A 139 0.24 10.89 -7.40
C LEU A 139 -0.86 11.67 -6.67
N CYS A 140 -0.61 12.08 -5.44
CA CYS A 140 -1.57 12.75 -4.56
C CYS A 140 -1.38 14.28 -4.56
N GLN A 141 -1.42 14.90 -5.74
CA GLN A 141 -1.24 16.34 -5.86
C GLN A 141 -2.36 17.09 -5.13
N GLY A 142 -2.01 18.20 -4.49
CA GLY A 142 -2.95 19.03 -3.73
C GLY A 142 -3.28 18.52 -2.32
N ALA A 143 -2.81 17.35 -1.92
CA ALA A 143 -2.89 16.88 -0.54
C ALA A 143 -1.79 17.44 0.37
N ASP A 144 -2.08 17.49 1.66
CA ASP A 144 -1.08 17.59 2.71
C ASP A 144 -0.47 16.21 2.97
N ILE A 145 0.76 15.99 2.48
CA ILE A 145 1.45 14.69 2.59
C ILE A 145 2.24 14.64 3.89
N GLU A 146 1.79 13.81 4.83
CA GLU A 146 2.44 13.61 6.11
C GLU A 146 3.66 12.66 6.03
N LYS A 147 4.38 12.54 7.14
CA LYS A 147 5.53 11.65 7.25
C LYS A 147 5.08 10.20 7.11
N GLY A 148 5.71 9.46 6.20
CA GLY A 148 5.44 8.03 6.03
C GLY A 148 5.99 7.16 7.16
N LEU A 149 5.36 6.00 7.35
CA LEU A 149 5.76 4.95 8.28
C LEU A 149 6.32 3.75 7.51
N ALA A 150 7.47 3.24 7.93
CA ALA A 150 8.05 2.01 7.41
C ALA A 150 7.98 0.94 8.51
N ILE A 151 7.44 -0.24 8.17
CA ILE A 151 7.32 -1.38 9.09
C ILE A 151 8.01 -2.58 8.45
N HIS A 152 8.90 -3.22 9.20
CA HIS A 152 9.52 -4.46 8.73
C HIS A 152 8.46 -5.57 8.65
N GLY A 153 8.38 -6.30 7.54
CA GLY A 153 7.31 -7.29 7.29
C GLY A 153 7.30 -8.39 8.34
N ALA A 154 8.47 -8.89 8.74
CA ALA A 154 8.59 -9.83 9.86
C ALA A 154 8.08 -9.31 11.23
N GLU A 155 7.92 -7.99 11.40
CA GLU A 155 7.52 -7.36 12.66
C GLU A 155 6.07 -6.84 12.66
N VAL A 156 5.32 -6.99 11.56
CA VAL A 156 3.98 -6.39 11.44
C VAL A 156 3.05 -6.77 12.58
N LYS A 157 3.09 -8.01 13.06
CA LYS A 157 2.24 -8.50 14.17
C LYS A 157 2.52 -7.81 15.51
N ASN A 158 3.72 -7.23 15.68
CA ASN A 158 4.14 -6.52 16.90
C ASN A 158 4.16 -5.00 16.71
N SER A 159 3.64 -4.50 15.58
CA SER A 159 3.80 -3.10 15.17
C SER A 159 2.63 -2.17 15.52
N LYS A 160 1.56 -2.68 16.16
CA LYS A 160 0.35 -1.90 16.46
C LYS A 160 0.64 -0.58 17.20
N SER A 161 1.55 -0.58 18.18
CA SER A 161 1.94 0.63 18.91
C SER A 161 2.75 1.62 18.07
N ASN A 162 3.38 1.17 16.97
CA ASN A 162 4.01 2.06 15.99
C ASN A 162 2.95 2.74 15.13
N VAL A 163 1.94 1.98 14.69
CA VAL A 163 0.79 2.51 13.92
C VAL A 163 0.00 3.51 14.76
N GLU A 164 -0.29 3.19 16.02
CA GLU A 164 -1.01 4.08 16.94
C GLU A 164 -0.30 5.42 17.17
N ARG A 165 1.04 5.42 17.28
CA ARG A 165 1.81 6.67 17.45
C ARG A 165 1.92 7.50 16.16
N TRP A 166 1.66 6.89 15.01
CA TRP A 166 1.84 7.50 13.71
C TRP A 166 0.56 8.16 13.17
N ILE A 167 -0.60 7.58 13.53
CA ILE A 167 -1.93 8.14 13.27
C ILE A 167 -2.10 9.46 14.03
#